data_AF-A0A2U8WAN4-F1
#
_entry.id   AF-A0A2U8WAN4-F1
#
_cell.length_a   1.000
_cell.length_b   1.000
_cell.length_c   1.000
_cell.angle_alpha   90.00
_cell.angle_beta   90.00
_cell.angle_gamma   90.00
#
_symmetry.space_group_name_H-M   'P 1'
#
loop_
_entity.id
_entity.type
_entity.pdbx_description
1 polymer ?
#
loop_
_entity_poly.entity_id
_entity_poly.type
_entity_poly.pdbx_seq_one_letter_code
_entity_poly.pdbx_strand_id
1 'polypeptide(L)'
;MGAAMSALMFSVRAAGGADVHRMEAERTSRGVRFTCTCSDGTEGRHCEHRIALLLGDPSALVEVDQEAVDALAEMTKGSHLLHAVHMLAQAEVAAAEAQLDLERARQVIATILKG
;
A
#
# COMPACT_ATOMS: atom_id res chain seq x y z
N MET A 1 -21.56 27.08 -8.22
CA MET A 1 -22.06 25.85 -7.56
C MET A 1 -21.11 24.73 -7.98
N GLY A 2 -19.90 24.67 -7.44
CA GLY A 2 -19.62 24.06 -6.13
C GLY A 2 -19.43 22.56 -6.31
N ALA A 3 -18.51 22.15 -7.20
CA ALA A 3 -18.21 20.74 -7.44
C ALA A 3 -17.73 20.13 -6.12
N ALA A 4 -18.50 19.19 -5.59
CA ALA A 4 -18.12 18.45 -4.40
C ALA A 4 -16.80 17.72 -4.70
N MET A 5 -15.70 18.27 -4.20
CA MET A 5 -14.42 17.61 -4.14
C MET A 5 -14.56 16.50 -3.11
N SER A 6 -14.76 15.26 -3.58
CA SER A 6 -14.81 14.04 -2.76
C SER A 6 -13.40 13.73 -2.26
N ALA A 7 -12.89 14.55 -1.34
CA ALA A 7 -11.66 14.26 -0.62
C ALA A 7 -11.99 13.27 0.50
N LEU A 8 -11.46 12.06 0.40
CA LEU A 8 -11.59 11.02 1.41
C LEU A 8 -10.42 11.14 2.38
N MET A 9 -10.70 11.18 3.68
CA MET A 9 -9.71 11.33 4.73
C MET A 9 -9.57 10.02 5.49
N PHE A 10 -8.32 9.59 5.71
CA PHE A 10 -8.00 8.34 6.37
C PHE A 10 -6.95 8.60 7.46
N SER A 11 -7.10 7.94 8.62
CA SER A 11 -6.12 7.99 9.71
C SER A 11 -5.36 6.66 9.73
N VAL A 12 -4.07 6.70 9.40
CA VAL A 12 -3.20 5.52 9.30
C VAL A 12 -2.16 5.54 10.41
N ARG A 13 -1.76 4.37 10.92
CA ARG A 13 -0.68 4.28 11.90
C ARG A 13 0.48 3.50 11.29
N ALA A 14 1.71 3.95 11.54
CA ALA A 14 2.90 3.21 11.13
C ALA A 14 2.97 1.86 11.87
N ALA A 15 3.31 0.78 11.16
CA ALA A 15 3.42 -0.57 11.73
C ALA A 15 4.46 -0.67 12.86
N GLY A 16 5.36 0.32 13.00
CA GLY A 16 6.37 0.41 14.05
C GLY A 16 6.30 1.65 14.96
N GLY A 17 5.24 2.47 14.90
CA GLY A 17 5.18 3.75 15.62
C GLY A 17 3.82 4.05 16.25
N ALA A 18 3.82 4.78 17.37
CA ALA A 18 2.60 5.30 17.98
C ALA A 18 1.96 6.45 17.16
N ASP A 19 2.70 6.98 16.19
CA ASP A 19 2.33 8.14 15.38
C ASP A 19 1.20 7.82 14.41
N VAL A 20 0.14 8.63 14.52
CA VAL A 20 -1.01 8.62 13.62
C VAL A 20 -0.72 9.62 12.50
N HIS A 21 -0.64 9.12 11.27
CA HIS A 21 -0.49 9.93 10.08
C HIS A 21 -1.85 10.13 9.42
N ARG A 22 -2.08 11.33 8.88
CA ARG A 22 -3.29 11.64 8.13
C ARG A 22 -3.01 11.42 6.64
N MET A 23 -3.96 10.77 5.99
CA MET A 23 -3.98 10.56 4.56
C MET A 23 -5.22 11.19 3.94
N GLU A 24 -5.03 11.76 2.76
CA GLU A 24 -6.08 12.39 1.99
C GLU A 24 -6.03 11.83 0.56
N ALA A 25 -7.16 11.34 0.09
CA ALA A 25 -7.33 10.88 -1.27
C ALA A 25 -8.31 11.80 -1.99
N GLU A 26 -7.84 12.48 -3.02
CA GLU A 26 -8.65 13.39 -3.83
C GLU A 26 -8.85 12.82 -5.23
N ARG A 27 -10.10 12.78 -5.69
CA ARG A 27 -10.38 12.44 -7.09
C ARG A 27 -9.93 13.58 -7.99
N THR A 28 -9.09 13.28 -8.98
CA THR A 28 -8.63 14.25 -9.98
C THR A 28 -9.03 13.81 -11.38
N SER A 29 -8.93 14.71 -12.37
CA SER A 29 -9.24 14.40 -13.77
C SER A 29 -8.32 13.35 -14.40
N ARG A 30 -7.16 13.05 -13.78
CA ARG A 30 -6.20 12.04 -14.22
C ARG A 30 -6.22 10.75 -13.38
N GLY A 31 -7.15 10.63 -12.43
CA GLY A 31 -7.26 9.48 -11.52
C GLY A 31 -7.48 9.93 -10.07
N VAL A 32 -6.59 9.51 -9.18
CA VAL A 32 -6.64 9.88 -7.75
C VAL A 32 -5.28 10.41 -7.32
N ARG A 33 -5.31 11.50 -6.55
CA ARG A 33 -4.15 12.04 -5.87
C ARG A 33 -4.22 11.61 -4.41
N PHE A 34 -3.15 10.98 -3.94
CA PHE A 34 -2.98 10.67 -2.53
C PHE A 34 -1.94 11.60 -1.91
N THR A 35 -2.28 12.16 -0.77
CA THR A 35 -1.38 12.93 0.08
C THR A 35 -1.30 12.22 1.42
N CYS A 36 -0.10 12.09 1.98
CA CYS A 36 0.11 11.45 3.28
C CYS A 36 1.07 12.33 4.06
N THR A 37 0.78 12.55 5.34
CA THR A 37 1.63 13.32 6.25
C THR A 37 2.77 12.51 6.87
N CYS A 38 3.00 11.27 6.42
CA CYS A 38 4.20 10.52 6.81
C CYS A 38 5.44 11.10 6.12
N SER A 39 6.62 10.84 6.70
CA SER A 39 7.91 11.29 6.17
C SER A 39 8.10 10.91 4.69
N ASP A 40 7.84 9.65 4.33
CA ASP A 40 7.88 9.21 2.92
C ASP A 40 6.84 9.89 2.04
N GLY A 41 5.67 10.18 2.60
CA GLY A 41 4.60 10.89 1.94
C GLY A 41 4.95 12.34 1.62
N THR A 42 5.63 13.02 2.55
CA THR A 42 6.14 14.39 2.40
C THR A 42 7.34 14.50 1.46
N GLU A 43 8.15 13.43 1.38
CA GLU A 43 9.28 13.35 0.45
C GLU A 43 8.88 12.89 -0.96
N GLY A 44 7.58 12.69 -1.21
CA GLY A 44 7.05 12.27 -2.51
C GLY A 44 7.34 10.81 -2.87
N ARG A 45 7.79 10.00 -1.92
CA ARG A 45 7.97 8.56 -2.08
C ARG A 45 6.64 7.81 -1.94
N HIS A 46 6.61 6.57 -2.45
CA HIS A 46 5.53 5.64 -2.13
C HIS A 46 5.68 5.22 -0.67
N CYS A 47 4.61 5.29 0.11
CA CYS A 47 4.60 4.81 1.49
C CYS A 47 3.75 3.55 1.58
N GLU A 48 4.13 2.67 2.51
CA GLU A 48 3.40 1.43 2.82
C GLU A 48 1.90 1.70 3.07
N HIS A 49 1.56 2.84 3.69
CA HIS A 49 0.17 3.21 3.96
C HIS A 49 -0.64 3.48 2.69
N ARG A 50 -0.05 4.16 1.69
CA ARG A 50 -0.71 4.40 0.39
C ARG A 50 -0.96 3.10 -0.35
N ILE A 51 -0.02 2.18 -0.28
CA ILE A 51 -0.12 0.87 -0.90
C ILE A 51 -1.19 0.04 -0.19
N ALA A 52 -1.15 -0.06 1.15
CA ALA A 52 -2.13 -0.78 1.94
C ALA A 52 -3.56 -0.26 1.74
N LEU A 53 -3.74 1.08 1.72
CA LEU A 53 -5.03 1.70 1.46
C LEU A 53 -5.56 1.39 0.05
N LEU A 54 -4.68 1.38 -0.96
CA LEU A 54 -5.03 1.03 -2.34
C LEU A 54 -5.36 -0.45 -2.51
N LEU A 55 -4.71 -1.31 -1.74
CA LEU A 55 -4.98 -2.75 -1.68
C LEU A 55 -6.22 -3.06 -0.82
N GLY A 56 -6.77 -2.08 -0.12
CA GLY A 56 -7.89 -2.27 0.80
C GLY A 56 -7.50 -3.13 2.02
N ASP A 57 -6.23 -3.10 2.43
CA ASP A 57 -5.76 -3.85 3.59
C ASP A 57 -5.97 -3.03 4.88
N PRO A 58 -6.98 -3.38 5.71
CA PRO A 58 -7.29 -2.66 6.94
C PRO A 58 -6.27 -2.90 8.05
N SER A 59 -5.38 -3.88 7.92
CA SER A 59 -4.44 -4.24 8.98
C SER A 59 -3.41 -3.15 9.30
N ALA A 60 -3.14 -2.25 8.34
CA ALA A 60 -2.28 -1.07 8.52
C ALA A 60 -3.05 0.22 8.91
N LEU A 61 -4.37 0.12 9.11
CA LEU A 61 -5.29 1.25 9.20
C LEU A 61 -6.04 1.22 10.54
N VAL A 62 -5.94 2.28 11.35
CA VAL A 62 -6.48 2.28 12.73
C VAL A 62 -7.88 2.87 12.80
N GLU A 63 -8.16 3.93 12.04
CA GLU A 63 -9.48 4.53 11.95
C GLU A 63 -9.79 4.84 10.49
N VAL A 64 -10.55 3.94 9.89
CA VAL A 64 -10.94 4.04 8.50
C VAL A 64 -12.41 3.70 8.35
N ASP A 65 -13.13 4.61 7.70
CA ASP A 65 -14.49 4.37 7.27
C ASP A 65 -14.46 3.40 6.09
N GLN A 66 -15.04 2.21 6.28
CA GLN A 66 -15.08 1.17 5.25
C GLN A 66 -15.78 1.69 3.99
N GLU A 67 -16.79 2.54 4.12
CA GLU A 67 -17.49 3.14 2.98
C GLU A 67 -16.55 4.07 2.18
N ALA A 68 -15.65 4.78 2.86
CA ALA A 68 -14.61 5.58 2.22
C ALA A 68 -13.57 4.72 1.52
N VAL A 69 -13.19 3.55 2.07
CA VAL A 69 -12.28 2.60 1.40
C VAL A 69 -12.91 2.04 0.15
N ASP A 70 -14.17 1.63 0.23
CA ASP A 70 -14.88 1.07 -0.92
C ASP A 70 -15.08 2.14 -2.01
N ALA A 71 -15.42 3.37 -1.63
CA ALA A 71 -15.49 4.50 -2.54
C ALA A 71 -14.13 4.81 -3.19
N LEU A 72 -13.04 4.72 -2.42
CA LEU A 72 -11.69 4.90 -2.93
C LEU A 72 -11.28 3.78 -3.89
N ALA A 73 -11.61 2.53 -3.55
CA ALA A 73 -11.35 1.37 -4.37
C ALA A 73 -12.09 1.50 -5.71
N GLU A 74 -13.36 1.90 -5.70
CA GLU A 74 -14.12 2.17 -6.93
C GLU A 74 -13.57 3.39 -7.71
N MET A 75 -13.09 4.42 -7.02
CA MET A 75 -12.44 5.58 -7.67
C MET A 75 -11.10 5.24 -8.33
N THR A 76 -10.36 4.29 -7.77
CA THR A 76 -9.04 3.87 -8.26
C THR A 76 -9.12 2.66 -9.18
N LYS A 77 -10.29 2.03 -9.28
CA LYS A 77 -10.60 0.91 -10.17
C LYS A 77 -10.28 1.26 -11.61
N GLY A 78 -9.41 0.47 -12.23
CA GLY A 78 -8.95 0.67 -13.60
C GLY A 78 -7.93 1.80 -13.78
N SER A 79 -7.46 2.44 -12.71
CA SER A 79 -6.35 3.38 -12.79
C SER A 79 -5.01 2.66 -12.98
N HIS A 80 -4.08 3.29 -13.71
CA HIS A 80 -2.71 2.78 -13.85
C HIS A 80 -2.00 2.66 -12.49
N LEU A 81 -2.39 3.49 -11.51
CA LEU A 81 -1.86 3.45 -10.16
C LEU A 81 -2.22 2.13 -9.46
N LEU A 82 -3.50 1.74 -9.50
CA LEU A 82 -3.95 0.48 -8.91
C LEU A 82 -3.29 -0.72 -9.58
N HIS A 83 -3.15 -0.67 -10.92
CA HIS A 83 -2.44 -1.73 -11.65
C HIS A 83 -0.97 -1.85 -11.22
N ALA A 84 -0.26 -0.73 -11.10
CA ALA A 84 1.13 -0.73 -10.64
C ALA A 84 1.26 -1.25 -9.19
N VAL A 85 0.31 -0.91 -8.32
CA VAL A 85 0.28 -1.41 -6.94
C VAL A 85 0.00 -2.91 -6.89
N HIS A 86 -0.93 -3.42 -7.70
CA HIS A 86 -1.15 -4.87 -7.81
C HIS A 86 0.09 -5.60 -8.35
N MET A 87 0.78 -5.03 -9.34
CA MET A 87 2.03 -5.61 -9.83
C MET A 87 3.12 -5.62 -8.75
N LEU A 88 3.23 -4.56 -7.94
CA LEU A 88 4.17 -4.50 -6.82
C LEU A 88 3.86 -5.59 -5.78
N ALA A 89 2.60 -5.69 -5.34
CA ALA A 89 2.18 -6.70 -4.38
C ALA A 89 2.44 -8.13 -4.89
N GLN A 90 2.16 -8.38 -6.18
CA GLN A 90 2.48 -9.66 -6.81
C GLN A 90 3.99 -9.93 -6.86
N ALA A 91 4.79 -8.92 -7.19
CA ALA A 91 6.24 -9.04 -7.22
C ALA A 91 6.83 -9.30 -5.82
N GLU A 92 6.27 -8.68 -4.77
CA GLU A 92 6.68 -8.91 -3.38
C GLU A 92 6.37 -10.34 -2.93
N VAL A 93 5.18 -10.85 -3.23
CA VAL A 93 4.83 -12.26 -2.94
C VAL A 93 5.77 -13.21 -3.67
N ALA A 94 6.00 -12.99 -4.97
CA ALA A 94 6.93 -13.81 -5.75
C ALA A 94 8.37 -13.72 -5.23
N ALA A 95 8.81 -12.54 -4.78
CA ALA A 95 10.12 -12.34 -4.18
C ALA A 95 10.24 -13.07 -2.84
N ALA A 96 9.21 -13.05 -2.00
CA ALA A 96 9.18 -13.77 -0.73
C ALA A 96 9.26 -15.30 -0.96
N GLU A 97 8.51 -15.83 -1.91
CA GLU A 97 8.58 -17.24 -2.30
C GLU A 97 9.97 -17.62 -2.84
N ALA A 98 10.50 -16.83 -3.76
CA ALA A 98 11.84 -17.06 -4.32
C ALA A 98 12.95 -16.98 -3.26
N GLN A 99 12.79 -16.11 -2.26
CA GLN A 99 13.72 -16.00 -1.15
C GLN A 99 13.70 -17.26 -0.27
N LEU A 100 12.52 -17.81 0.03
CA LEU A 100 12.39 -19.07 0.75
C LEU A 100 13.02 -20.23 -0.02
N ASP A 101 12.84 -20.28 -1.33
CA ASP A 101 13.46 -21.31 -2.18
C ASP A 101 14.98 -21.16 -2.24
N LEU A 102 15.50 -19.93 -2.27
CA LEU A 102 16.93 -19.64 -2.15
C LEU A 102 17.51 -20.14 -0.82
N GLU A 103 16.82 -19.89 0.28
CA GLU A 103 17.22 -20.36 1.61
C GLU A 103 17.23 -21.87 1.69
N ARG A 104 16.18 -22.54 1.18
CA ARG A 104 16.11 -24.00 1.08
C ARG A 104 17.24 -24.58 0.24
N ALA A 105 17.50 -24.01 -0.94
CA ALA A 105 18.57 -24.47 -1.81
C ALA A 105 19.94 -24.33 -1.16
N ARG A 106 20.19 -23.19 -0.48
CA ARG A 106 21.42 -22.98 0.30
C ARG A 106 21.55 -23.99 1.43
N GLN A 107 20.46 -24.30 2.12
CA GLN A 107 20.46 -25.28 3.20
C GLN A 107 20.74 -26.70 2.69
N VAL A 108 20.13 -27.11 1.57
CA VAL A 108 20.42 -28.39 0.91
C VAL A 108 21.90 -28.50 0.52
N ILE A 109 22.45 -27.46 -0.11
CA ILE A 109 23.88 -27.42 -0.45
C ILE A 109 24.74 -27.53 0.81
N ALA A 110 24.41 -26.79 1.87
CA ALA A 110 25.15 -26.83 3.13
C ALA A 110 25.09 -28.21 3.80
N THR A 111 23.96 -28.92 3.71
CA THR A 111 23.82 -30.30 4.19
C THR A 111 24.69 -31.26 3.38
N ILE A 112 24.63 -31.19 2.04
CA ILE A 112 25.45 -32.03 1.16
C ILE A 112 26.95 -31.82 1.40
N LEU A 113 27.38 -30.57 1.60
CA LEU A 113 28.78 -30.24 1.84
C LEU A 113 29.28 -30.64 3.23
N LYS A 114 28.39 -30.76 4.23
CA LYS A 114 28.75 -31.18 5.59
C LYS A 114 28.85 -32.69 5.77
N GLY A 115 28.30 -33.48 4.85
CA GLY A 115 28.24 -34.95 4.92
C GLY A 115 26.97 -35.44 5.59
#